data_AF-A0A7S0ECM0-F1
#
_entry.id   AF-A0A7S0ECM0-F1
#
_cell.length_a   1.000
_cell.length_b   1.000
_cell.length_c   1.000
_cell.angle_alpha   90.00
_cell.angle_beta   90.00
_cell.angle_gamma   90.00
#
_symmetry.space_group_name_H-M   'P 1'
#
loop_
_entity.id
_entity.type
_entity.pdbx_description
1 polymer ?
#
loop_
_entity_poly.entity_id
_entity_poly.type
_entity_poly.pdbx_seq_one_letter_code
_entity_poly.pdbx_strand_id
1 'polypeptide(L)'
;NVTEMESLRSLFDFSISAEEPEVFPDRKPSTRIFWEAVKRAEGRMKKRSAREGETSLVPQLSRWIHVGDDLVNDILPAGQIGMRTVWIEGLQDRSQAFYSTMSADDKA
;
A
#
# COMPACT_ATOMS: atom_id res chain seq x y z
N ASN A 1 -12.28 6.65 21.37
CA ASN A 1 -12.11 7.02 19.94
C ASN A 1 -13.02 6.17 19.10
N VAL A 2 -13.99 6.79 18.42
CA VAL A 2 -15.04 6.12 17.61
C VAL A 2 -14.53 5.79 16.18
N THR A 3 -13.24 5.95 15.93
CA THR A 3 -12.61 5.87 14.60
C THR A 3 -11.95 4.52 14.32
N GLU A 4 -11.97 3.58 15.27
CA GLU A 4 -11.34 2.27 15.13
C GLU A 4 -12.38 1.15 15.18
N MET A 5 -12.30 0.23 14.23
CA MET A 5 -13.15 -0.96 14.16
C MET A 5 -12.30 -2.20 14.41
N GLU A 6 -12.02 -2.50 15.69
CA GLU A 6 -11.10 -3.59 16.08
C GLU A 6 -11.52 -4.95 15.50
N SER A 7 -12.83 -5.20 15.35
CA SER A 7 -13.35 -6.43 14.76
C SER A 7 -12.94 -6.64 13.30
N LEU A 8 -12.63 -5.56 12.56
CA LEU A 8 -12.16 -5.63 11.18
C LEU A 8 -10.64 -5.72 11.08
N ARG A 9 -9.90 -5.44 12.15
CA ARG A 9 -8.43 -5.30 12.11
C ARG A 9 -7.73 -6.52 11.54
N SER A 10 -8.17 -7.73 11.93
CA SER A 10 -7.59 -8.99 11.44
C SER A 10 -7.80 -9.20 9.93
N LEU A 11 -8.81 -8.58 9.33
CA LEU A 11 -9.07 -8.63 7.90
C LEU A 11 -8.13 -7.74 7.09
N PHE A 12 -7.51 -6.73 7.71
CA PHE A 12 -6.62 -5.76 7.06
C PHE A 12 -5.18 -5.85 7.54
N ASP A 13 -4.83 -6.86 8.34
CA ASP A 13 -3.52 -7.05 8.96
C ASP A 13 -2.36 -7.32 7.96
N PHE A 14 -2.70 -7.49 6.69
CA PHE A 14 -1.79 -7.62 5.55
C PHE A 14 -1.53 -6.30 4.83
N SER A 15 -2.42 -5.32 5.01
CA SER A 15 -2.35 -4.01 4.36
C SER A 15 -1.55 -3.03 5.19
N ILE A 16 -1.21 -1.88 4.61
CA ILE A 16 -0.68 -0.72 5.32
C ILE A 16 -1.45 0.53 4.90
N SER A 17 -1.78 1.40 5.85
CA SER A 17 -2.40 2.70 5.60
C SER A 17 -1.39 3.84 5.78
N ALA A 18 -1.56 4.90 4.99
CA ALA A 18 -0.78 6.13 5.10
C ALA A 18 -1.06 6.92 6.40
N GLU A 19 -2.11 6.56 7.12
CA GLU A 19 -2.47 7.11 8.43
C GLU A 19 -1.85 6.33 9.60
N GLU A 20 -1.18 5.20 9.33
CA GLU A 20 -0.50 4.45 10.38
C GLU A 20 0.70 5.23 10.92
N PRO A 21 0.96 5.19 12.25
CA PRO A 21 2.03 5.98 12.88
C PRO A 21 3.42 5.79 12.29
N GLU A 22 3.74 4.59 11.78
CA GLU A 22 5.04 4.30 11.16
C GLU A 22 5.21 4.87 9.74
N VAL A 23 4.11 5.26 9.08
CA VAL A 23 4.09 5.83 7.73
C VAL A 23 3.82 7.32 7.77
N PHE A 24 2.88 7.78 8.59
CA PHE A 24 2.51 9.19 8.66
C PHE A 24 3.73 10.07 9.04
N PRO A 25 3.96 11.22 8.37
CA PRO A 25 3.11 11.85 7.35
C PRO A 25 3.44 11.45 5.90
N ASP A 26 4.29 10.46 5.68
CA ASP A 26 4.85 10.10 4.38
C ASP A 26 3.84 9.30 3.52
N ARG A 27 2.93 10.02 2.86
CA ARG A 27 1.98 9.46 1.89
C ARG A 27 2.58 9.43 0.49
N LYS A 28 1.96 8.68 -0.44
CA LYS A 28 2.29 8.77 -1.88
C LYS A 28 2.32 10.25 -2.30
N PRO A 29 3.34 10.72 -3.03
CA PRO A 29 4.34 9.95 -3.78
C PRO A 29 5.61 9.57 -2.98
N SER A 30 5.64 9.73 -1.66
CA SER A 30 6.78 9.27 -0.85
C SER A 30 7.03 7.77 -1.02
N THR A 31 8.30 7.39 -1.20
CA THR A 31 8.68 6.00 -1.40
C THR A 31 8.56 5.15 -0.12
N ARG A 32 8.44 5.79 1.04
CA ARG A 32 8.39 5.12 2.36
C ARG A 32 7.20 4.19 2.52
N ILE A 33 6.03 4.56 2.00
CA ILE A 33 4.82 3.73 2.14
C ILE A 33 4.98 2.37 1.43
N PHE A 34 5.65 2.33 0.28
CA PHE A 34 5.94 1.09 -0.44
C PHE A 34 6.93 0.21 0.33
N TRP A 35 7.95 0.83 0.94
CA TRP A 35 8.93 0.13 1.77
C TRP A 35 8.27 -0.56 2.97
N GLU A 36 7.44 0.16 3.72
CA GLU A 36 6.75 -0.38 4.88
C GLU A 36 5.71 -1.43 4.48
N ALA A 37 5.03 -1.27 3.33
CA ALA A 37 4.15 -2.30 2.77
C ALA A 37 4.91 -3.63 2.51
N VAL A 38 6.08 -3.57 1.88
CA VAL A 38 6.88 -4.76 1.61
C VAL A 38 7.40 -5.38 2.90
N LYS A 39 7.93 -4.58 3.82
CA LYS A 39 8.43 -5.04 5.12
C LYS A 39 7.35 -5.77 5.92
N ARG A 40 6.11 -5.24 5.93
CA ARG A 40 4.93 -5.88 6.53
C ARG A 40 4.68 -7.24 5.89
N ALA A 41 4.63 -7.29 4.56
CA ALA A 41 4.34 -8.51 3.82
C ALA A 41 5.42 -9.59 3.99
N GLU A 42 6.71 -9.24 3.89
CA GLU A 42 7.83 -10.14 4.14
C GLU A 42 7.84 -10.65 5.59
N GLY A 43 7.57 -9.78 6.57
CA GLY A 43 7.45 -10.16 7.97
C GLY A 43 6.36 -11.22 8.21
N ARG A 44 5.24 -11.12 7.50
CA ARG A 44 4.17 -12.14 7.55
C ARG A 44 4.57 -13.44 6.87
N MET A 45 5.26 -13.38 5.73
CA MET A 45 5.75 -14.58 5.03
C MET A 45 6.75 -15.35 5.90
N LYS A 46 7.69 -14.64 6.55
CA LYS A 46 8.66 -15.25 7.47
C LYS A 46 8.00 -15.92 8.68
N LYS A 47 6.95 -15.31 9.26
CA LYS A 47 6.18 -15.95 10.35
C LYS A 47 5.50 -17.24 9.91
N ARG A 48 5.15 -17.37 8.63
CA ARG A 48 4.49 -18.58 8.07
C ARG A 48 5.48 -19.67 7.67
N SER A 49 6.65 -19.30 7.16
CA SER A 49 7.72 -20.23 6.82
C SER A 49 8.71 -20.30 7.99
N ALA A 50 8.67 -21.34 8.82
CA ALA A 50 9.56 -21.58 9.96
C ALA A 50 11.08 -21.72 9.63
N ARG A 51 11.55 -21.15 8.52
CA ARG A 51 12.95 -21.08 8.14
C ARG A 51 13.59 -19.85 8.76
N GLU A 52 14.06 -20.04 9.99
CA GLU A 52 15.05 -19.16 10.62
C GLU A 52 16.36 -19.28 9.83
N GLY A 53 16.88 -18.18 9.29
CA GLY A 53 18.19 -18.25 8.62
C GLY A 53 18.68 -16.97 7.95
N GLU A 54 17.82 -16.17 7.34
CA GLU A 54 18.27 -14.95 6.64
C GLU A 54 17.39 -13.75 6.98
N THR A 55 17.84 -12.97 7.97
CA THR A 55 17.28 -11.66 8.28
C THR A 55 18.00 -10.60 7.46
N SER A 56 17.69 -10.51 6.16
CA SER A 56 17.91 -9.23 5.48
C SER A 56 17.04 -8.18 6.20
N LEU A 57 17.67 -7.21 6.84
CA LEU A 57 17.02 -6.03 7.44
C LEU A 57 16.46 -5.10 6.35
N VAL A 58 16.90 -5.30 5.11
CA VAL A 58 16.50 -4.55 3.93
C VAL A 58 15.47 -5.37 3.14
N PRO A 59 14.25 -4.84 2.90
CA PRO A 59 13.26 -5.44 2.03
C PRO A 59 13.80 -5.69 0.61
N GLN A 60 13.48 -6.84 0.02
CA GLN A 60 13.92 -7.16 -1.34
C GLN A 60 12.93 -6.62 -2.37
N LEU A 61 12.89 -5.29 -2.52
CA LEU A 61 11.88 -4.57 -3.30
C LEU A 61 11.73 -5.05 -4.76
N SER A 62 12.82 -5.49 -5.39
CA SER A 62 12.82 -5.99 -6.77
C SER A 62 11.97 -7.26 -6.98
N ARG A 63 11.66 -8.00 -5.92
CA ARG A 63 10.76 -9.16 -5.98
C ARG A 63 9.30 -8.75 -6.09
N TRP A 64 8.97 -7.54 -5.65
CA TRP A 64 7.61 -7.05 -5.53
C TRP A 64 7.16 -6.32 -6.79
N ILE A 65 5.86 -6.38 -7.04
CA ILE A 65 5.19 -5.67 -8.12
C ILE A 65 4.23 -4.68 -7.48
N HIS A 66 4.36 -3.40 -7.84
CA HIS A 66 3.36 -2.40 -7.51
C HIS A 66 2.38 -2.25 -8.68
N VAL A 67 1.09 -2.16 -8.37
CA VAL A 67 0.02 -2.02 -9.35
C VAL A 67 -0.80 -0.79 -8.95
N GLY A 68 -0.98 0.15 -9.86
CA GLY A 68 -1.70 1.40 -9.58
C GLY A 68 -2.24 2.06 -10.85
N ASP A 69 -3.15 3.01 -10.65
CA ASP A 69 -3.81 3.78 -11.69
C ASP A 69 -3.20 5.18 -11.86
N ASP A 70 -2.42 5.65 -10.90
CA ASP A 70 -1.79 6.97 -10.91
C ASP A 70 -0.30 6.87 -11.28
N LEU A 71 0.07 7.40 -12.44
CA LEU A 71 1.46 7.39 -12.90
C LEU A 71 2.40 8.10 -11.91
N VAL A 72 2.00 9.23 -11.33
CA VAL A 72 2.83 10.09 -10.49
C VAL A 72 2.90 9.57 -9.06
N ASN A 73 1.78 9.09 -8.53
CA ASN A 73 1.69 8.68 -7.13
C ASN A 73 2.00 7.19 -6.90
N ASP A 74 1.69 6.31 -7.86
CA ASP A 74 1.88 4.86 -7.73
C ASP A 74 3.12 4.38 -8.48
N ILE A 75 3.17 4.66 -9.78
CA ILE A 75 4.07 3.97 -10.70
C ILE A 75 5.48 4.51 -10.60
N LEU A 76 5.67 5.83 -10.72
CA LEU A 76 7.00 6.42 -10.68
C LEU A 76 7.71 6.18 -9.34
N PRO A 77 7.10 6.40 -8.16
CA PRO A 77 7.78 6.22 -6.88
C PRO A 77 8.12 4.77 -6.57
N ALA A 78 7.22 3.82 -6.89
CA ALA A 78 7.51 2.40 -6.73
C ALA A 78 8.67 1.94 -7.62
N GLY A 79 8.71 2.41 -8.87
CA GLY A 79 9.80 2.14 -9.80
C GLY A 79 11.15 2.71 -9.33
N GLN A 80 11.16 3.92 -8.74
CA GLN A 80 12.36 4.56 -8.22
C GLN A 80 13.10 3.74 -7.15
N ILE A 81 12.37 2.96 -6.35
CA ILE A 81 12.94 2.08 -5.34
C ILE A 81 13.18 0.64 -5.83
N GLY A 82 13.07 0.42 -7.14
CA GLY A 82 13.42 -0.84 -7.79
C GLY A 82 12.32 -1.89 -7.79
N MET A 83 11.06 -1.53 -7.47
CA MET A 83 9.93 -2.44 -7.68
C MET A 83 9.64 -2.58 -9.18
N ARG A 84 9.07 -3.72 -9.58
CA ARG A 84 8.40 -3.83 -10.88
C ARG A 84 7.06 -3.09 -10.78
N THR A 85 6.62 -2.46 -11.86
CA THR A 85 5.37 -1.69 -11.85
C THR A 85 4.44 -2.12 -12.98
N VAL A 86 3.15 -2.12 -12.68
CA VAL A 86 2.07 -2.33 -13.65
C VAL A 86 1.15 -1.12 -13.55
N TRP A 87 1.09 -0.35 -14.63
CA TRP A 87 0.18 0.77 -14.73
C TRP A 87 -1.14 0.31 -15.34
N ILE A 88 -2.25 0.60 -14.66
CA ILE A 88 -3.59 0.35 -15.17
C ILE A 88 -4.13 1.65 -15.78
N GLU A 89 -4.17 1.69 -17.10
CA GLU A 89 -4.77 2.79 -17.86
C GLU A 89 -6.31 2.68 -17.85
N GLY A 90 -7.01 3.81 -17.76
CA GLY A 90 -8.47 3.87 -17.92
C GLY A 90 -9.32 3.75 -16.64
N LEU A 91 -8.73 3.54 -15.46
CA LEU A 91 -9.45 3.63 -14.17
C LEU A 91 -9.76 5.08 -13.73
N GLN A 92 -9.17 6.06 -14.42
CA GLN A 92 -9.34 7.48 -14.12
C GLN A 92 -10.66 8.06 -14.66
N ASP A 93 -11.40 7.33 -15.51
CA ASP A 93 -12.75 7.72 -15.93
C ASP A 93 -13.75 7.44 -14.78
N ARG A 94 -13.69 8.30 -13.77
CA ARG A 94 -14.48 8.25 -12.53
C ARG A 94 -15.98 8.52 -12.72
N SER A 95 -16.47 8.57 -13.95
CA SER A 95 -17.92 8.60 -14.24
C SER A 95 -18.65 7.34 -13.74
N GLN A 96 -17.92 6.28 -13.38
CA GLN A 96 -18.47 5.06 -12.77
C GLN A 96 -18.00 4.78 -11.33
N ALA A 97 -17.71 5.81 -10.53
CA ALA A 97 -17.60 5.65 -9.08
C ALA A 97 -18.98 5.37 -8.45
N PHE A 98 -19.58 4.21 -8.76
CA PHE A 98 -20.85 3.74 -8.21
C PHE A 98 -20.77 3.40 -6.71
N TYR A 99 -19.55 3.30 -6.16
CA TYR A 99 -19.30 3.04 -4.74
C TYR A 99 -18.35 4.09 -4.14
N SER A 100 -18.59 5.38 -4.41
CA SER A 100 -17.92 6.45 -3.67
C SER A 100 -18.56 6.60 -2.28
N THR A 101 -17.74 6.64 -1.24
CA THR A 101 -18.17 7.01 0.13
C THR A 101 -18.25 8.53 0.33
N MET A 102 -17.97 9.33 -0.71
CA MET A 102 -18.18 10.78 -0.64
C MET A 102 -19.68 11.05 -0.55
N SER A 103 -20.06 11.93 0.36
CA SER A 103 -21.43 12.42 0.43
C SER A 103 -21.78 13.12 -0.88
N ALA A 104 -23.07 13.12 -1.24
CA ALA A 104 -23.51 13.79 -2.47
C ALA A 104 -23.17 15.29 -2.48
N ASP A 105 -22.97 15.89 -1.30
CA ASP A 105 -22.68 17.31 -1.13
C ASP A 105 -21.22 17.66 -1.48
N ASP A 106 -20.30 16.69 -1.44
CA ASP A 106 -18.88 16.91 -1.76
C ASP A 106 -18.55 16.77 -3.26
N LYS A 107 -19.58 16.57 -4.10
CA LYS A 107 -19.45 16.44 -5.57
C LYS A 107 -19.66 17.76 -6.33
N ALA A 108 -19.93 18.87 -5.65
CA ALA A 108 -20.22 20.18 -6.24
C ALA A 108 -18.95 20.99 -6.57
#